data_AF-A0A930N298-F1
#
_entry.id   AF-A0A930N298-F1
#
_cell.length_a   1.000
_cell.length_b   1.000
_cell.length_c   1.000
_cell.angle_alpha   90.00
_cell.angle_beta   90.00
_cell.angle_gamma   90.00
#
_symmetry.space_group_name_H-M   'P 1'
#
loop_
_entity.id
_entity.type
_entity.pdbx_description
1 polymer ?
#
loop_
_entity_poly.entity_id
_entity_poly.type
_entity_poly.pdbx_seq_one_letter_code
_entity_poly.pdbx_strand_id
1 'polypeptide(L)'
;EEEATSTSKKKVAKKKNPEQGTKMVVQALRSALGGKNANIDRDHFDRFYILALAPNAKRVSVKLWMEGTISEIVGNTLAHLDDMNIVRFNGLLDEDTPPLRPVYRIMKAIYTATDSTKWPRQVVQELLESIIKGLPYAPALQMACLERIHHDHTSKYPVTELRAALLKAYINRKHRKNSQIKQLTMALDKSNSNPAYLAGRLFALLERIQEKAIPGVKANITDRYFRTASATPGIIFGRLLQLSAFHLSKIKKEQGGLGYYFDRQIQEVLELLPGGQATFDKFFSPDQQSIFAVGYYHQKAYRDQKDENGATEAEQETEN
;
A
#
# COMPACT_ATOMS: atom_id res chain seq x y z
N GLU A 1 -58.10 -28.67 -2.91
CA GLU A 1 -57.61 -29.61 -1.89
C GLU A 1 -56.81 -30.67 -2.64
N GLU A 2 -55.51 -30.90 -2.46
CA GLU A 2 -54.54 -30.49 -1.44
C GLU A 2 -53.15 -30.39 -2.08
N GLU A 3 -52.32 -29.63 -1.37
CA GLU A 3 -50.92 -29.29 -1.57
C GLU A 3 -49.96 -30.47 -1.75
N ALA A 4 -48.91 -30.23 -2.54
CA ALA A 4 -47.58 -30.73 -2.20
C ALA A 4 -46.51 -29.76 -2.73
N THR A 5 -46.33 -28.67 -1.98
CA THR A 5 -45.23 -27.71 -2.10
C THR A 5 -43.92 -28.39 -1.68
N SER A 6 -43.10 -28.83 -2.65
CA SER A 6 -41.71 -29.23 -2.35
C SER A 6 -40.82 -27.98 -2.28
N THR A 7 -40.79 -27.33 -1.12
CA THR A 7 -39.79 -26.29 -0.82
C THR A 7 -38.42 -26.93 -0.62
N SER A 8 -37.60 -26.98 -1.67
CA SER A 8 -36.17 -27.21 -1.55
C SER A 8 -35.52 -25.99 -0.86
N LYS A 9 -35.32 -26.07 0.45
CA LYS A 9 -34.53 -25.11 1.23
C LYS A 9 -33.08 -25.13 0.72
N LYS A 10 -32.74 -24.21 -0.18
CA LYS A 10 -31.34 -23.85 -0.47
C LYS A 10 -30.67 -23.45 0.85
N LYS A 11 -29.80 -24.31 1.37
CA LYS A 11 -28.85 -23.97 2.45
C LYS A 11 -28.03 -22.77 1.97
N VAL A 12 -28.33 -21.59 2.49
CA VAL A 12 -27.48 -20.40 2.34
C VAL A 12 -26.15 -20.74 3.02
N ALA A 13 -25.13 -21.02 2.21
CA ALA A 13 -23.78 -21.25 2.72
C ALA A 13 -23.36 -19.99 3.49
N LYS A 14 -23.17 -20.14 4.81
CA LYS A 14 -22.68 -19.09 5.70
C LYS A 14 -21.35 -18.60 5.13
N LYS A 15 -21.34 -17.41 4.52
CA LYS A 15 -20.18 -16.82 3.86
C LYS A 15 -19.11 -16.65 4.93
N LYS A 16 -18.11 -17.55 4.97
CA LYS A 16 -17.01 -17.50 5.96
C LYS A 16 -16.38 -16.11 5.88
N ASN A 17 -16.31 -15.41 7.00
CA ASN A 17 -15.63 -14.11 7.04
C ASN A 17 -14.12 -14.36 6.80
N PRO A 18 -13.56 -13.91 5.66
CA PRO A 18 -12.14 -14.14 5.34
C PRO A 18 -11.20 -13.49 6.37
N GLU A 19 -11.65 -12.47 7.08
CA GLU A 19 -10.89 -11.80 8.14
C GLU A 19 -10.78 -12.68 9.40
N GLN A 20 -11.80 -13.51 9.68
CA GLN A 20 -11.76 -14.46 10.79
C GLN A 20 -10.70 -15.55 10.55
N GLY A 21 -10.58 -16.03 9.30
CA GLY A 21 -9.51 -16.97 8.93
C GLY A 21 -8.12 -16.36 9.02
N THR A 22 -7.98 -15.08 8.66
CA THR A 22 -6.71 -14.33 8.77
C THR A 22 -6.29 -14.19 10.23
N LYS A 23 -7.21 -13.79 11.12
CA LYS A 23 -6.97 -13.68 12.57
C LYS A 23 -6.49 -14.99 13.17
N MET A 24 -7.14 -16.11 12.83
CA MET A 24 -6.74 -17.44 13.30
C MET A 24 -5.32 -17.80 12.88
N VAL A 25 -4.95 -17.55 11.62
CA VAL A 25 -3.61 -17.86 11.11
C VAL A 25 -2.55 -16.99 11.77
N VAL A 26 -2.75 -15.68 11.85
CA VAL A 26 -1.81 -14.75 12.50
C VAL A 26 -1.65 -15.09 13.99
N GLN A 27 -2.75 -15.39 14.68
CA GLN A 27 -2.72 -15.81 16.08
C GLN A 27 -1.99 -17.14 16.27
N ALA A 28 -2.18 -18.11 15.37
CA ALA A 28 -1.46 -19.38 15.40
C ALA A 28 0.06 -19.17 15.21
N LEU A 29 0.47 -18.32 14.26
CA LEU A 29 1.87 -17.95 14.07
C LEU A 29 2.46 -17.26 15.31
N ARG A 30 1.73 -16.33 15.93
CA ARG A 30 2.19 -15.68 17.18
C ARG A 30 2.24 -16.64 18.36
N SER A 31 1.31 -17.59 18.42
CA SER A 31 1.32 -18.64 19.43
C SER A 31 2.53 -19.54 19.25
N ALA A 32 2.92 -19.84 18.00
CA ALA A 32 4.14 -20.56 17.67
C ALA A 32 5.43 -19.88 18.16
N LEU A 33 5.39 -18.57 18.44
CA LEU A 33 6.48 -17.79 19.05
C LEU A 33 6.38 -17.65 20.58
N GLY A 34 5.42 -18.30 21.24
CA GLY A 34 5.29 -18.27 22.69
C GLY A 34 4.37 -17.17 23.25
N GLY A 35 3.37 -16.72 22.50
CA GLY A 35 2.31 -15.83 23.02
C GLY A 35 1.65 -16.38 24.30
N LYS A 36 1.05 -15.48 25.11
CA LYS A 36 0.66 -15.66 26.55
C LYS A 36 0.08 -17.01 27.03
N ASN A 37 -0.38 -17.90 26.15
CA ASN A 37 -0.97 -19.21 26.48
C ASN A 37 -0.36 -20.40 25.71
N ALA A 38 0.81 -20.26 25.08
CA ALA A 38 1.41 -21.34 24.28
C ALA A 38 2.39 -22.18 25.13
N ASN A 39 2.03 -23.42 25.41
CA ASN A 39 2.93 -24.47 25.92
C ASN A 39 3.85 -24.93 24.78
N ILE A 40 4.75 -24.05 24.35
CA ILE A 40 5.80 -24.41 23.39
C ILE A 40 7.10 -24.41 24.17
N ASP A 41 7.74 -25.57 24.16
CA ASP A 41 9.06 -25.76 24.75
C ASP A 41 10.05 -24.79 24.09
N ARG A 42 10.46 -23.77 24.85
CA ARG A 42 11.27 -22.64 24.37
C ARG A 42 12.72 -23.04 24.10
N ASP A 43 13.12 -24.22 24.58
CA ASP A 43 14.46 -24.77 24.47
C ASP A 43 14.59 -25.80 23.33
N HIS A 44 13.52 -26.04 22.55
CA HIS A 44 13.60 -26.88 21.35
C HIS A 44 14.19 -26.09 20.17
N PHE A 45 15.50 -26.21 20.00
CA PHE A 45 16.29 -25.73 18.85
C PHE A 45 16.05 -26.55 17.57
N ASP A 46 14.89 -27.17 17.41
CA ASP A 46 14.60 -28.06 16.29
C ASP A 46 14.82 -27.33 14.97
N ARG A 47 15.80 -27.83 14.24
CA ARG A 47 16.18 -27.31 12.94
C ARG A 47 15.04 -27.55 11.96
N PHE A 48 14.59 -26.48 11.34
CA PHE A 48 13.63 -26.48 10.26
C PHE A 48 14.34 -26.25 8.94
N TYR A 49 14.11 -27.14 7.98
CA TYR A 49 14.74 -27.11 6.67
C TYR A 49 13.70 -26.86 5.58
N ILE A 50 14.00 -25.95 4.66
CA ILE A 50 13.20 -25.68 3.47
C ILE A 50 14.06 -25.95 2.24
N LEU A 51 13.61 -26.89 1.42
CA LEU A 51 14.22 -27.24 0.14
C LEU A 51 13.21 -26.97 -0.98
N ALA A 52 13.49 -26.00 -1.84
CA ALA A 52 12.73 -25.78 -3.07
C ALA A 52 13.45 -26.41 -4.25
N LEU A 53 12.75 -27.31 -4.94
CA LEU A 53 13.25 -28.07 -6.08
C LEU A 53 12.52 -27.64 -7.35
N ALA A 54 13.24 -27.58 -8.46
CA ALA A 54 12.65 -27.41 -9.78
C ALA A 54 13.15 -28.49 -10.74
N PRO A 55 12.26 -29.05 -11.59
CA PRO A 55 12.67 -30.00 -12.61
C PRO A 55 13.56 -29.31 -13.65
N ASN A 56 14.59 -30.03 -14.10
CA ASN A 56 15.50 -29.65 -15.17
C ASN A 56 15.72 -30.85 -16.09
N ALA A 57 14.75 -31.12 -16.97
CA ALA A 57 14.68 -32.32 -17.79
C ALA A 57 14.86 -33.60 -16.93
N LYS A 58 16.00 -34.29 -17.06
CA LYS A 58 16.32 -35.52 -16.32
C LYS A 58 16.98 -35.27 -14.95
N ARG A 59 17.18 -34.00 -14.56
CA ARG A 59 17.82 -33.60 -13.30
C ARG A 59 16.84 -32.79 -12.44
N VAL A 60 17.08 -32.76 -11.14
CA VAL A 60 16.43 -31.82 -10.23
C VAL A 60 17.44 -30.74 -9.88
N SER A 61 17.04 -29.48 -10.00
CA SER A 61 17.85 -28.34 -9.56
C SER A 61 17.35 -27.85 -8.21
N VAL A 62 18.26 -27.75 -7.25
CA VAL A 62 18.02 -27.03 -6.00
C VAL A 62 17.90 -25.54 -6.33
N LYS A 63 16.74 -24.96 -6.04
CA LYS A 63 16.48 -23.53 -6.23
C LYS A 63 16.71 -22.79 -4.94
N LEU A 64 16.15 -23.28 -3.85
CA LEU A 64 16.32 -22.68 -2.53
C LEU A 64 16.71 -23.79 -1.56
N TRP A 65 17.75 -23.54 -0.77
CA TRP A 65 18.10 -24.32 0.40
C TRP A 65 18.14 -23.36 1.58
N MET A 66 17.40 -23.70 2.63
CA MET A 66 17.35 -22.91 3.85
C MET A 66 17.29 -23.79 5.07
N GLU A 67 17.95 -23.31 6.12
CA GLU A 67 17.94 -23.87 7.45
C GLU A 67 17.69 -22.72 8.44
N GLY A 68 17.05 -23.05 9.56
CA GLY A 68 16.77 -22.14 10.65
C GLY A 68 16.02 -22.88 11.74
N THR A 69 15.54 -22.17 12.74
CA THR A 69 14.56 -22.71 13.70
C THR A 69 13.14 -22.34 13.27
N ILE A 70 12.14 -23.06 13.78
CA ILE A 70 10.73 -22.69 13.59
C ILE A 70 10.48 -21.25 14.06
N SER A 71 11.06 -20.87 15.21
CA SER A 71 10.94 -19.53 15.78
C SER A 71 11.47 -18.43 14.83
N GLU A 72 12.65 -18.63 14.25
CA GLU A 72 13.23 -17.68 13.29
C GLU A 72 12.35 -17.51 12.05
N ILE A 73 11.90 -18.62 11.46
CA ILE A 73 11.12 -18.59 10.22
C ILE A 73 9.74 -17.98 10.44
N VAL A 74 9.06 -18.36 11.53
CA VAL A 74 7.76 -17.80 11.89
C VAL A 74 7.90 -16.32 12.27
N GLY A 75 8.95 -15.95 13.01
CA GLY A 75 9.27 -14.56 13.36
C GLY A 75 9.49 -13.70 12.12
N ASN A 76 10.29 -14.17 11.17
CA ASN A 76 10.55 -13.47 9.91
C ASN A 76 9.29 -13.36 9.03
N THR A 77 8.43 -14.39 9.05
CA THR A 77 7.14 -14.39 8.36
C THR A 77 6.18 -13.36 8.96
N LEU A 78 6.10 -13.27 10.29
CA LEU A 78 5.29 -12.25 10.96
C LEU A 78 5.82 -10.85 10.69
N ALA A 79 7.14 -10.65 10.78
CA ALA A 79 7.77 -9.38 10.43
C ALA A 79 7.49 -8.97 8.97
N HIS A 80 7.42 -9.91 8.03
CA HIS A 80 6.98 -9.64 6.66
C HIS A 80 5.54 -9.12 6.57
N LEU A 81 4.62 -9.72 7.34
CA LEU A 81 3.23 -9.27 7.38
C LEU A 81 3.11 -7.87 7.98
N ASP A 82 3.85 -7.59 9.05
CA ASP A 82 3.91 -6.27 9.70
C ASP A 82 4.53 -5.22 8.75
N ASP A 83 5.63 -5.56 8.08
CA ASP A 83 6.27 -4.72 7.07
C ASP A 83 5.29 -4.33 5.96
N MET A 84 4.44 -5.26 5.51
CA MET A 84 3.44 -5.04 4.46
C MET A 84 2.06 -4.59 4.98
N ASN A 85 1.93 -4.32 6.28
CA ASN A 85 0.68 -3.85 6.84
C ASN A 85 0.46 -2.39 6.45
N ILE A 86 -0.72 -2.04 5.94
CA ILE A 86 -0.99 -0.68 5.49
C ILE A 86 -2.49 -0.41 5.61
N VAL A 87 -2.85 0.86 5.86
CA VAL A 87 -4.23 1.33 5.90
C VAL A 87 -4.97 0.94 4.63
N ARG A 88 -6.22 0.51 4.74
CA ARG A 88 -7.07 0.23 3.57
C ARG A 88 -7.64 1.54 3.02
N PHE A 89 -8.11 1.54 1.77
CA PHE A 89 -8.70 2.73 1.13
C PHE A 89 -9.92 3.33 1.82
N ASN A 90 -10.55 2.61 2.76
CA ASN A 90 -11.66 3.08 3.58
C ASN A 90 -11.21 3.58 4.97
N GLY A 91 -9.91 3.82 5.16
CA GLY A 91 -9.34 4.27 6.43
C GLY A 91 -9.21 3.18 7.49
N LEU A 92 -9.63 1.93 7.22
CA LEU A 92 -9.50 0.84 8.19
C LEU A 92 -8.04 0.45 8.38
N LEU A 93 -7.62 0.40 9.64
CA LEU A 93 -6.30 0.00 10.09
C LEU A 93 -6.46 -1.10 11.14
N ASP A 94 -5.76 -2.21 10.97
CA ASP A 94 -5.67 -3.30 11.96
C ASP A 94 -4.18 -3.58 12.21
N GLU A 95 -3.63 -2.94 13.23
CA GLU A 95 -2.21 -3.10 13.63
C GLU A 95 -1.95 -4.49 14.20
N ASP A 96 -2.91 -5.00 14.97
CA ASP A 96 -2.79 -6.30 15.61
C ASP A 96 -3.00 -7.44 14.63
N THR A 97 -3.71 -7.26 13.52
CA THR A 97 -3.95 -8.34 12.55
C THR A 97 -3.61 -7.91 11.13
N PRO A 98 -2.33 -7.91 10.75
CA PRO A 98 -1.95 -7.64 9.37
C PRO A 98 -2.63 -8.63 8.41
N PRO A 99 -3.10 -8.17 7.24
CA PRO A 99 -3.69 -9.06 6.25
C PRO A 99 -2.64 -10.04 5.72
N LEU A 100 -3.05 -11.29 5.46
CA LEU A 100 -2.16 -12.25 4.80
C LEU A 100 -1.72 -11.69 3.44
N ARG A 101 -0.41 -11.80 3.16
CA ARG A 101 0.21 -11.40 1.90
C ARG A 101 0.78 -12.63 1.16
N PRO A 102 -0.06 -13.48 0.54
CA PRO A 102 0.45 -14.62 -0.21
C PRO A 102 1.41 -14.18 -1.32
N VAL A 103 2.54 -14.86 -1.46
CA VAL A 103 3.54 -14.61 -2.53
C VAL A 103 2.87 -14.49 -3.90
N TYR A 104 1.92 -15.39 -4.20
CA TYR A 104 1.15 -15.34 -5.44
C TYR A 104 0.44 -14.00 -5.66
N ARG A 105 -0.18 -13.42 -4.62
CA ARG A 105 -0.88 -12.13 -4.74
C ARG A 105 0.11 -10.98 -4.94
N ILE A 106 1.25 -11.02 -4.25
CA ILE A 106 2.32 -10.03 -4.41
C ILE A 106 2.82 -10.03 -5.86
N MET A 107 3.17 -11.21 -6.38
CA MET A 107 3.65 -11.38 -7.76
C MET A 107 2.61 -10.94 -8.79
N LYS A 108 1.33 -11.32 -8.60
CA LYS A 108 0.22 -10.90 -9.46
C LYS A 108 -0.01 -9.38 -9.44
N ALA A 109 0.33 -8.70 -8.35
CA ALA A 109 0.18 -7.25 -8.28
C ALA A 109 1.24 -6.50 -9.10
N ILE A 110 2.42 -7.10 -9.33
CA ILE A 110 3.55 -6.46 -10.01
C ILE A 110 3.81 -7.01 -11.43
N TYR A 111 3.25 -8.17 -11.80
CA TYR A 111 3.33 -8.71 -13.15
C TYR A 111 1.95 -8.79 -13.84
N THR A 112 1.93 -8.58 -15.16
CA THR A 112 0.72 -8.66 -15.99
C THR A 112 0.30 -10.10 -16.30
N ALA A 113 1.26 -11.03 -16.33
CA ALA A 113 0.99 -12.43 -16.62
C ALA A 113 0.06 -13.03 -15.54
N THR A 114 -1.08 -13.55 -15.98
CA THR A 114 -2.05 -14.26 -15.12
C THR A 114 -1.58 -15.66 -14.76
N ASP A 115 -0.81 -16.28 -15.66
CA ASP A 115 -0.15 -17.55 -15.48
C ASP A 115 1.17 -17.38 -14.72
N SER A 116 1.26 -17.98 -13.54
CA SER A 116 2.43 -17.89 -12.67
C SER A 116 3.68 -18.55 -13.25
N THR A 117 3.54 -19.45 -14.23
CA THR A 117 4.69 -20.09 -14.89
C THR A 117 5.53 -19.10 -15.71
N LYS A 118 4.92 -17.96 -16.09
CA LYS A 118 5.57 -16.90 -16.87
C LYS A 118 6.25 -15.85 -15.99
N TRP A 119 6.08 -15.91 -14.67
CA TRP A 119 6.76 -14.98 -13.76
C TRP A 119 8.26 -15.27 -13.70
N PRO A 120 9.12 -14.25 -13.56
CA PRO A 120 10.55 -14.45 -13.37
C PRO A 120 10.82 -15.28 -12.11
N ARG A 121 11.28 -16.53 -12.30
CA ARG A 121 11.53 -17.49 -11.21
C ARG A 121 12.50 -16.95 -10.16
N GLN A 122 13.51 -16.19 -10.61
CA GLN A 122 14.48 -15.55 -9.72
C GLN A 122 13.82 -14.55 -8.77
N VAL A 123 12.90 -13.71 -9.26
CA VAL A 123 12.21 -12.71 -8.42
C VAL A 123 11.29 -13.38 -7.39
N VAL A 124 10.61 -14.48 -7.77
CA VAL A 124 9.81 -15.29 -6.83
C VAL A 124 10.70 -15.86 -5.72
N GLN A 125 11.87 -16.39 -6.11
CA GLN A 125 12.81 -17.01 -5.19
C GLN A 125 13.41 -15.96 -4.23
N GLU A 126 13.86 -14.82 -4.75
CA GLU A 126 14.42 -13.72 -3.94
C GLU A 126 13.40 -13.16 -2.96
N LEU A 127 12.12 -13.06 -3.36
CA LEU A 127 11.04 -12.68 -2.45
C LEU A 127 10.89 -13.70 -1.32
N LEU A 128 10.82 -14.98 -1.66
CA LEU A 128 10.66 -16.06 -0.69
C LEU A 128 11.84 -16.12 0.29
N GLU A 129 13.06 -16.02 -0.24
CA GLU A 129 14.29 -15.99 0.57
C GLU A 129 14.31 -14.78 1.51
N SER A 130 13.91 -13.60 1.02
CA SER A 130 13.81 -12.40 1.84
C SER A 130 12.82 -12.57 2.99
N ILE A 131 11.66 -13.18 2.73
CA ILE A 131 10.63 -13.44 3.74
C ILE A 131 11.17 -14.39 4.80
N ILE A 132 11.73 -15.54 4.40
CA ILE A 132 12.11 -16.58 5.34
C ILE A 132 13.38 -16.20 6.12
N LYS A 133 14.35 -15.52 5.49
CA LYS A 133 15.62 -15.09 6.13
C LYS A 133 15.54 -13.73 6.82
N GLY A 134 14.42 -13.01 6.71
CA GLY A 134 14.30 -11.66 7.26
C GLY A 134 15.20 -10.61 6.56
N LEU A 135 15.61 -10.85 5.31
CA LEU A 135 16.50 -9.97 4.55
C LEU A 135 15.75 -8.77 3.92
N PRO A 136 16.47 -7.72 3.49
CA PRO A 136 15.93 -6.72 2.56
C PRO A 136 15.37 -7.40 1.30
N TYR A 137 14.29 -6.85 0.75
CA TYR A 137 13.78 -7.31 -0.54
C TYR A 137 14.75 -6.96 -1.67
N ALA A 138 14.81 -7.82 -2.68
CA ALA A 138 15.62 -7.60 -3.86
C ALA A 138 15.17 -6.34 -4.65
N PRO A 139 16.10 -5.54 -5.21
CA PRO A 139 15.77 -4.37 -6.03
C PRO A 139 14.85 -4.69 -7.22
N ALA A 140 14.91 -5.91 -7.76
CA ALA A 140 14.03 -6.35 -8.83
C ALA A 140 12.54 -6.28 -8.47
N LEU A 141 12.17 -6.50 -7.20
CA LEU A 141 10.78 -6.36 -6.72
C LEU A 141 10.31 -4.91 -6.76
N GLN A 142 11.15 -3.99 -6.31
CA GLN A 142 10.87 -2.55 -6.34
C GLN A 142 10.67 -2.08 -7.78
N MET A 143 11.62 -2.41 -8.67
CA MET A 143 11.56 -2.00 -10.06
C MET A 143 10.35 -2.59 -10.77
N ALA A 144 10.06 -3.88 -10.59
CA ALA A 144 8.86 -4.50 -11.16
C ALA A 144 7.56 -3.83 -10.66
N CYS A 145 7.52 -3.44 -9.38
CA CYS A 145 6.37 -2.72 -8.83
C CYS A 145 6.22 -1.32 -9.42
N LEU A 146 7.30 -0.55 -9.52
CA LEU A 146 7.27 0.80 -10.11
C LEU A 146 6.89 0.77 -11.59
N GLU A 147 7.47 -0.14 -12.36
CA GLU A 147 7.13 -0.35 -13.77
C GLU A 147 5.65 -0.70 -13.94
N ARG A 148 5.10 -1.54 -13.06
CA ARG A 148 3.69 -1.85 -13.09
C ARG A 148 2.84 -0.64 -12.75
N ILE A 149 3.21 0.19 -11.78
CA ILE A 149 2.49 1.43 -11.45
C ILE A 149 2.47 2.39 -12.65
N HIS A 150 3.57 2.49 -13.40
CA HIS A 150 3.67 3.40 -14.56
C HIS A 150 2.90 2.94 -15.80
N HIS A 151 2.66 1.64 -15.95
CA HIS A 151 2.05 1.05 -17.15
C HIS A 151 0.70 0.39 -16.91
N ASP A 152 0.16 0.47 -15.69
CA ASP A 152 -1.14 -0.13 -15.37
C ASP A 152 -2.30 0.82 -15.69
N HIS A 153 -2.81 0.72 -16.91
CA HIS A 153 -3.99 1.47 -17.38
C HIS A 153 -5.32 0.74 -17.11
N THR A 154 -5.29 -0.47 -16.55
CA THR A 154 -6.52 -1.28 -16.33
C THR A 154 -7.07 -1.12 -14.92
N SER A 155 -6.22 -0.83 -13.94
CA SER A 155 -6.64 -0.55 -12.57
C SER A 155 -7.21 0.87 -12.46
N LYS A 156 -8.29 1.01 -11.67
CA LYS A 156 -8.85 2.33 -11.31
C LYS A 156 -7.80 3.26 -10.66
N TYR A 157 -6.82 2.66 -9.97
CA TYR A 157 -5.73 3.38 -9.33
C TYR A 157 -4.39 2.70 -9.67
N PRO A 158 -3.38 3.45 -10.12
CA PRO A 158 -2.08 2.86 -10.47
C PRO A 158 -1.37 2.31 -9.23
N VAL A 159 -1.55 2.95 -8.07
CA VAL A 159 -1.05 2.47 -6.78
C VAL A 159 -2.17 1.75 -6.02
N THR A 160 -2.15 0.42 -6.06
CA THR A 160 -3.06 -0.41 -5.27
C THR A 160 -2.53 -0.62 -3.85
N GLU A 161 -3.39 -1.07 -2.92
CA GLU A 161 -2.98 -1.38 -1.53
C GLU A 161 -1.75 -2.29 -1.49
N LEU A 162 -1.75 -3.36 -2.29
CA LEU A 162 -0.67 -4.33 -2.25
C LEU A 162 0.64 -3.78 -2.83
N ARG A 163 0.58 -2.87 -3.81
CA ARG A 163 1.75 -2.18 -4.36
C ARG A 163 2.31 -1.17 -3.35
N ALA A 164 1.45 -0.38 -2.72
CA ALA A 164 1.87 0.55 -1.67
C ALA A 164 2.49 -0.21 -0.48
N ALA A 165 1.86 -1.29 -0.03
CA ALA A 165 2.39 -2.17 1.01
C ALA A 165 3.77 -2.75 0.65
N LEU A 166 3.95 -3.20 -0.59
CA LEU A 166 5.22 -3.77 -1.05
C LEU A 166 6.33 -2.70 -1.07
N LEU A 167 6.05 -1.51 -1.59
CA LEU A 167 7.02 -0.41 -1.64
C LEU A 167 7.36 0.11 -0.25
N LYS A 168 6.37 0.24 0.64
CA LYS A 168 6.59 0.59 2.05
C LYS A 168 7.51 -0.43 2.73
N ALA A 169 7.18 -1.72 2.60
CA ALA A 169 7.96 -2.81 3.15
C ALA A 169 9.38 -2.85 2.58
N TYR A 170 9.55 -2.61 1.28
CA TYR A 170 10.87 -2.53 0.64
C TYR A 170 11.74 -1.45 1.28
N ILE A 171 11.23 -0.22 1.39
CA ILE A 171 11.97 0.92 1.95
C ILE A 171 12.31 0.68 3.43
N ASN A 172 11.33 0.23 4.23
CA ASN A 172 11.56 -0.02 5.65
C ASN A 172 12.58 -1.14 5.89
N ARG A 173 12.50 -2.24 5.13
CA ARG A 173 13.47 -3.35 5.26
C ARG A 173 14.87 -2.93 4.82
N LYS A 174 14.98 -2.16 3.73
CA LYS A 174 16.25 -1.64 3.22
C LYS A 174 16.97 -0.76 4.25
N HIS A 175 16.22 0.06 4.98
CA HIS A 175 16.77 1.00 5.95
C HIS A 175 16.59 0.57 7.41
N ARG A 176 16.19 -0.68 7.68
CA ARG A 176 15.86 -1.18 9.03
C ARG A 176 16.98 -0.95 10.05
N LYS A 177 18.25 -1.02 9.61
CA LYS A 177 19.43 -0.81 10.47
C LYS A 177 19.93 0.64 10.51
N ASN A 178 19.25 1.57 9.83
CA ASN A 178 19.62 2.98 9.78
C ASN A 178 18.61 3.82 10.58
N SER A 179 18.96 4.16 11.81
CA SER A 179 18.12 4.95 12.71
C SER A 179 17.91 6.41 12.28
N GLN A 180 18.73 6.91 11.34
CA GLN A 180 18.61 8.28 10.82
C GLN A 180 17.50 8.41 9.76
N ILE A 181 17.02 7.28 9.22
CA ILE A 181 15.97 7.26 8.20
C ILE A 181 14.66 6.90 8.89
N LYS A 182 13.75 7.88 8.95
CA LYS A 182 12.39 7.67 9.47
C LYS A 182 11.69 6.58 8.66
N GLN A 183 11.18 5.57 9.34
CA GLN A 183 10.41 4.49 8.71
C GLN A 183 9.04 4.99 8.26
N LEU A 184 8.53 4.42 7.17
CA LEU A 184 7.18 4.66 6.72
C LEU A 184 6.20 3.89 7.61
N THR A 185 5.28 4.60 8.24
CA THR A 185 4.23 4.04 9.11
C THR A 185 3.15 3.32 8.31
N MET A 186 2.20 2.66 8.98
CA MET A 186 1.12 1.94 8.31
C MET A 186 0.04 2.85 7.68
N ALA A 187 -0.09 4.10 8.15
CA ALA A 187 -1.11 5.05 7.71
C ALA A 187 -0.50 6.42 7.47
N LEU A 188 -1.33 7.42 7.17
CA LEU A 188 -0.86 8.78 6.92
C LEU A 188 -0.12 9.34 8.14
N ASP A 189 1.19 9.53 8.00
CA ASP A 189 2.00 10.33 8.92
C ASP A 189 2.05 11.79 8.44
N LYS A 190 1.26 12.67 9.08
CA LYS A 190 1.25 14.10 8.77
C LYS A 190 2.58 14.80 9.13
N SER A 191 3.38 14.23 10.03
CA SER A 191 4.68 14.79 10.47
C SER A 191 5.86 14.37 9.58
N ASN A 192 5.64 13.55 8.55
CA ASN A 192 6.71 13.11 7.67
C ASN A 192 7.12 14.23 6.70
N SER A 193 8.32 14.76 6.89
CA SER A 193 8.91 15.83 6.09
C SER A 193 9.73 15.37 4.88
N ASN A 194 9.71 14.07 4.55
CA ASN A 194 10.43 13.57 3.37
C ASN A 194 9.84 14.19 2.08
N PRO A 195 10.63 14.90 1.26
CA PRO A 195 10.11 15.59 0.09
C PRO A 195 9.36 14.70 -0.91
N ALA A 196 9.79 13.45 -1.08
CA ALA A 196 9.11 12.51 -1.98
C ALA A 196 7.76 12.06 -1.41
N TYR A 197 7.67 11.86 -0.10
CA TYR A 197 6.42 11.50 0.58
C TYR A 197 5.42 12.67 0.49
N LEU A 198 5.89 13.89 0.74
CA LEU A 198 5.09 15.12 0.63
C LEU A 198 4.64 15.38 -0.82
N ALA A 199 5.49 15.15 -1.82
CA ALA A 199 5.09 15.21 -3.22
C ALA A 199 3.95 14.23 -3.53
N GLY A 200 4.02 13.00 -3.02
CA GLY A 200 2.95 12.00 -3.14
C GLY A 200 1.65 12.47 -2.49
N ARG A 201 1.72 12.99 -1.25
CA ARG A 201 0.56 13.56 -0.55
C ARG A 201 -0.07 14.71 -1.32
N LEU A 202 0.76 15.66 -1.76
CA LEU A 202 0.32 16.81 -2.55
C LEU A 202 -0.40 16.34 -3.81
N PHE A 203 0.18 15.42 -4.57
CA PHE A 203 -0.43 14.89 -5.79
C PHE A 203 -1.82 14.28 -5.55
N ALA A 204 -2.01 13.54 -4.45
CA ALA A 204 -3.31 12.98 -4.07
C ALA A 204 -4.33 14.08 -3.73
N LEU A 205 -3.92 15.17 -3.08
CA LEU A 205 -4.79 16.32 -2.82
C LEU A 205 -5.21 17.03 -4.12
N LEU A 206 -4.27 17.26 -5.05
CA LEU A 206 -4.59 17.90 -6.33
C LEU A 206 -5.55 17.04 -7.18
N GLU A 207 -5.39 15.72 -7.14
CA GLU A 207 -6.32 14.78 -7.78
C GLU A 207 -7.72 14.92 -7.16
N ARG A 208 -7.81 14.96 -5.82
CA ARG A 208 -9.08 15.08 -5.11
C ARG A 208 -9.79 16.40 -5.39
N ILE A 209 -9.04 17.50 -5.44
CA ILE A 209 -9.56 18.82 -5.79
C ILE A 209 -10.14 18.81 -7.23
N GLN A 210 -9.45 18.19 -8.18
CA GLN A 210 -9.97 18.04 -9.53
C GLN A 210 -11.27 17.21 -9.57
N GLU A 211 -11.31 16.06 -8.87
CA GLU A 211 -12.50 15.21 -8.79
C GLU A 211 -13.72 15.95 -8.23
N LYS A 212 -13.52 16.84 -7.25
CA LYS A 212 -14.58 17.64 -6.64
C LYS A 212 -15.02 18.81 -7.52
N ALA A 213 -14.07 19.50 -8.16
CA ALA A 213 -14.38 20.63 -9.04
C ALA A 213 -15.05 20.19 -10.37
N ILE A 214 -14.79 18.96 -10.83
CA ILE A 214 -15.33 18.42 -12.07
C ILE A 214 -15.92 17.02 -11.82
N PRO A 215 -17.17 16.95 -11.34
CA PRO A 215 -17.87 15.68 -11.18
C PRO A 215 -17.92 14.89 -12.50
N GLY A 216 -17.56 13.62 -12.47
CA GLY A 216 -17.56 12.76 -13.66
C GLY A 216 -16.38 12.97 -14.62
N VAL A 217 -15.27 13.58 -14.15
CA VAL A 217 -14.03 13.69 -14.93
C VAL A 217 -13.61 12.34 -15.52
N LYS A 218 -13.46 12.29 -16.86
CA LYS A 218 -13.17 11.04 -17.60
C LYS A 218 -11.71 10.60 -17.50
N ALA A 219 -10.79 11.55 -17.43
CA ALA A 219 -9.36 11.32 -17.26
C ALA A 219 -8.79 12.41 -16.36
N ASN A 220 -8.23 12.03 -15.23
CA ASN A 220 -7.75 12.94 -14.20
C ASN A 220 -6.23 13.16 -14.31
N ILE A 221 -5.65 13.94 -13.39
CA ILE A 221 -4.20 14.18 -13.37
C ILE A 221 -3.40 12.90 -13.12
N THR A 222 -3.95 11.88 -12.45
CA THR A 222 -3.29 10.58 -12.24
C THR A 222 -3.09 9.87 -13.57
N ASP A 223 -4.11 9.82 -14.42
CA ASP A 223 -4.04 9.19 -15.75
C ASP A 223 -2.95 9.83 -16.64
N ARG A 224 -2.79 11.16 -16.53
CA ARG A 224 -1.93 11.93 -17.43
C ARG A 224 -0.52 12.17 -16.90
N TYR A 225 -0.39 12.35 -15.60
CA TYR A 225 0.81 12.92 -14.98
C TYR A 225 1.38 12.09 -13.85
N PHE A 226 0.77 10.98 -13.40
CA PHE A 226 1.32 10.21 -12.28
C PHE A 226 2.78 9.78 -12.53
N ARG A 227 3.06 9.22 -13.72
CA ARG A 227 4.42 8.79 -14.10
C ARG A 227 5.40 9.96 -14.02
N THR A 228 5.08 11.08 -14.66
CA THR A 228 5.92 12.29 -14.67
C THR A 228 6.06 12.90 -13.28
N ALA A 229 4.99 12.96 -12.49
CA ALA A 229 5.04 13.51 -11.13
C ALA A 229 5.89 12.65 -10.19
N SER A 230 5.82 11.32 -10.34
CA SER A 230 6.65 10.43 -9.54
C SER A 230 8.13 10.48 -9.94
N ALA A 231 8.45 10.59 -11.25
CA ALA A 231 9.82 10.52 -11.74
C ALA A 231 10.54 11.88 -11.85
N THR A 232 9.83 12.93 -12.26
CA THR A 232 10.36 14.28 -12.51
C THR A 232 9.51 15.39 -11.89
N PRO A 233 9.33 15.39 -10.56
CA PRO A 233 8.40 16.28 -9.88
C PRO A 233 8.75 17.77 -10.06
N GLY A 234 10.04 18.13 -10.03
CA GLY A 234 10.48 19.52 -10.22
C GLY A 234 10.05 20.16 -11.55
N ILE A 235 9.65 19.36 -12.55
CA ILE A 235 9.19 19.86 -13.86
C ILE A 235 7.67 20.08 -13.88
N ILE A 236 6.89 19.25 -13.19
CA ILE A 236 5.44 19.17 -13.41
C ILE A 236 4.61 19.80 -12.29
N PHE A 237 5.11 19.85 -11.04
CA PHE A 237 4.30 20.31 -9.91
C PHE A 237 3.88 21.77 -9.98
N GLY A 238 4.71 22.66 -10.53
CA GLY A 238 4.32 24.06 -10.77
C GLY A 238 3.07 24.17 -11.64
N ARG A 239 3.00 23.39 -12.73
CA ARG A 239 1.82 23.33 -13.61
C ARG A 239 0.61 22.71 -12.91
N LEU A 240 0.80 21.64 -12.16
CA LEU A 240 -0.29 20.96 -11.44
C LEU A 240 -0.92 21.89 -10.38
N LEU A 241 -0.12 22.66 -9.66
CA LEU A 241 -0.59 23.63 -8.68
C LEU A 241 -1.37 24.77 -9.34
N GLN A 242 -0.89 25.30 -10.46
CA GLN A 242 -1.64 26.31 -11.23
C GLN A 242 -3.01 25.79 -11.66
N LEU A 243 -3.08 24.57 -12.21
CA LEU A 243 -4.35 23.93 -12.59
C LEU A 243 -5.28 23.74 -11.38
N SER A 244 -4.71 23.27 -10.26
CA SER A 244 -5.47 23.06 -9.03
C SER A 244 -6.00 24.36 -8.42
N ALA A 245 -5.32 25.49 -8.59
CA ALA A 245 -5.80 26.79 -8.11
C ALA A 245 -7.11 27.21 -8.78
N PHE A 246 -7.27 26.94 -10.09
CA PHE A 246 -8.54 27.18 -10.80
C PHE A 246 -9.65 26.26 -10.28
N HIS A 247 -9.36 24.98 -10.07
CA HIS A 247 -10.31 24.02 -9.49
C HIS A 247 -10.72 24.41 -8.08
N LEU A 248 -9.77 24.80 -7.24
CA LEU A 248 -10.01 25.24 -5.87
C LEU A 248 -10.84 26.52 -5.82
N SER A 249 -10.57 27.47 -6.73
CA SER A 249 -11.35 28.70 -6.85
C SER A 249 -12.80 28.43 -7.24
N LYS A 250 -13.03 27.41 -8.09
CA LYS A 250 -14.38 26.96 -8.42
C LYS A 250 -15.07 26.34 -7.19
N ILE A 251 -14.41 25.42 -6.49
CA ILE A 251 -14.94 24.81 -5.26
C ILE A 251 -15.28 25.89 -4.24
N LYS A 252 -14.39 26.85 -3.96
CA LYS A 252 -14.65 27.94 -3.00
C LYS A 252 -15.88 28.79 -3.33
N LYS A 253 -16.27 28.90 -4.60
CA LYS A 253 -17.48 29.62 -5.03
C LYS A 253 -18.76 28.79 -4.85
N GLU A 254 -18.65 27.47 -4.95
CA GLU A 254 -19.79 26.56 -4.89
C GLU A 254 -20.00 25.96 -3.48
N GLN A 255 -18.90 25.76 -2.74
CA GLN A 255 -18.76 25.10 -1.43
C GLN A 255 -17.51 25.69 -0.73
N GLY A 256 -17.65 26.87 -0.14
CA GLY A 256 -16.55 27.65 0.45
C GLY A 256 -15.73 26.85 1.48
N GLY A 257 -16.40 26.18 2.40
CA GLY A 257 -15.89 25.39 3.51
C GLY A 257 -15.08 24.21 3.02
N LEU A 258 -15.58 23.50 2.00
CA LEU A 258 -14.81 22.45 1.33
C LEU A 258 -13.57 23.03 0.64
N GLY A 259 -13.71 24.21 0.03
CA GLY A 259 -12.60 24.94 -0.58
C GLY A 259 -11.52 25.34 0.43
N TYR A 260 -11.88 25.90 1.58
CA TYR A 260 -10.95 26.25 2.65
C TYR A 260 -10.31 25.02 3.30
N TYR A 261 -11.05 23.92 3.42
CA TYR A 261 -10.51 22.66 3.90
C TYR A 261 -9.38 22.13 3.00
N PHE A 262 -9.56 22.13 1.68
CA PHE A 262 -8.50 21.71 0.75
C PHE A 262 -7.30 22.66 0.75
N ASP A 263 -7.56 23.97 0.86
CA ASP A 263 -6.51 24.98 0.96
C ASP A 263 -5.62 24.74 2.19
N ARG A 264 -6.26 24.50 3.35
CA ARG A 264 -5.56 24.15 4.60
C ARG A 264 -4.73 22.88 4.45
N GLN A 265 -5.26 21.84 3.81
CA GLN A 265 -4.50 20.60 3.59
C GLN A 265 -3.30 20.77 2.66
N ILE A 266 -3.43 21.59 1.61
CA ILE A 266 -2.27 21.92 0.76
C ILE A 266 -1.23 22.66 1.60
N GLN A 267 -1.65 23.65 2.38
CA GLN A 267 -0.77 24.43 3.24
C GLN A 267 -0.03 23.54 4.25
N GLU A 268 -0.73 22.62 4.93
CA GLU A 268 -0.13 21.63 5.85
C GLU A 268 1.00 20.82 5.18
N VAL A 269 0.87 20.50 3.89
CA VAL A 269 1.92 19.78 3.14
C VAL A 269 3.06 20.71 2.74
N LEU A 270 2.76 21.92 2.29
CA LEU A 270 3.76 22.90 1.84
C LEU A 270 4.63 23.40 2.99
N GLU A 271 4.07 23.61 4.18
CA GLU A 271 4.81 24.07 5.37
C GLU A 271 5.92 23.10 5.81
N LEU A 272 5.78 21.81 5.48
CA LEU A 272 6.80 20.79 5.74
C LEU A 272 7.89 20.75 4.68
N LEU A 273 7.69 21.41 3.53
CA LEU A 273 8.71 21.55 2.50
C LEU A 273 9.64 22.73 2.80
N PRO A 274 10.92 22.62 2.44
CA PRO A 274 11.86 23.74 2.57
C PRO A 274 11.32 25.01 1.89
N GLY A 275 11.20 26.09 2.66
CA GLY A 275 10.73 27.38 2.17
C GLY A 275 9.23 27.48 1.93
N GLY A 276 8.41 26.51 2.36
CA GLY A 276 6.96 26.59 2.23
C GLY A 276 6.45 26.44 0.79
N GLN A 277 7.27 25.89 -0.10
CA GLN A 277 7.00 25.84 -1.55
C GLN A 277 7.16 24.43 -2.08
N ALA A 278 6.40 24.10 -3.13
CA ALA A 278 6.47 22.82 -3.84
C ALA A 278 7.69 22.71 -4.76
N THR A 279 8.87 22.96 -4.21
CA THR A 279 10.15 22.84 -4.90
C THR A 279 10.71 21.45 -4.64
N PHE A 280 10.73 20.63 -5.69
CA PHE A 280 11.23 19.26 -5.64
C PHE A 280 12.44 19.08 -6.54
N ASP A 281 13.22 18.05 -6.26
CA ASP A 281 14.31 17.62 -7.15
C ASP A 281 13.80 17.41 -8.58
N LYS A 282 14.67 17.71 -9.55
CA LYS A 282 14.33 17.51 -10.96
C LYS A 282 14.02 16.05 -11.29
N PHE A 283 14.69 15.12 -10.62
CA PHE A 283 14.53 13.67 -10.80
C PHE A 283 14.46 12.97 -9.45
N PHE A 284 13.53 12.03 -9.32
CA PHE A 284 13.47 11.13 -8.17
C PHE A 284 14.12 9.79 -8.50
N SER A 285 14.98 9.32 -7.59
CA SER A 285 15.49 7.95 -7.55
C SER A 285 14.35 6.92 -7.41
N PRO A 286 14.59 5.62 -7.68
CA PRO A 286 13.59 4.57 -7.44
C PRO A 286 13.05 4.54 -6.01
N ASP A 287 13.91 4.81 -5.01
CA ASP A 287 13.50 4.88 -3.62
C ASP A 287 12.57 6.08 -3.36
N GLN A 288 12.92 7.26 -3.89
CA GLN A 288 12.05 8.44 -3.81
C GLN A 288 10.72 8.20 -4.54
N GLN A 289 10.71 7.56 -5.71
CA GLN A 289 9.49 7.15 -6.41
C GLN A 289 8.64 6.18 -5.58
N SER A 290 9.28 5.27 -4.85
CA SER A 290 8.60 4.34 -3.95
C SER A 290 7.94 5.08 -2.78
N ILE A 291 8.68 6.01 -2.17
CA ILE A 291 8.17 6.86 -1.08
C ILE A 291 7.02 7.77 -1.57
N PHE A 292 7.13 8.32 -2.78
CA PHE A 292 6.06 9.07 -3.44
C PHE A 292 4.78 8.25 -3.57
N ALA A 293 4.89 7.02 -4.08
CA ALA A 293 3.74 6.13 -4.25
C ALA A 293 3.06 5.81 -2.91
N VAL A 294 3.85 5.62 -1.83
CA VAL A 294 3.31 5.39 -0.47
C VAL A 294 2.61 6.64 0.06
N GLY A 295 3.21 7.83 -0.07
CA GLY A 295 2.59 9.09 0.35
C GLY A 295 1.28 9.40 -0.39
N TYR A 296 1.27 9.16 -1.70
CA TYR A 296 0.06 9.24 -2.52
C TYR A 296 -1.03 8.29 -2.02
N TYR A 297 -0.67 7.03 -1.78
CA TYR A 297 -1.62 6.03 -1.29
C TYR A 297 -2.16 6.39 0.10
N HIS A 298 -1.30 6.77 1.05
CA HIS A 298 -1.69 7.14 2.40
C HIS A 298 -2.67 8.32 2.42
N GLN A 299 -2.36 9.40 1.68
CA GLN A 299 -3.25 10.57 1.62
C GLN A 299 -4.60 10.21 0.99
N LYS A 300 -4.60 9.33 -0.03
CA LYS A 300 -5.82 8.87 -0.70
C LYS A 300 -6.64 7.90 0.14
N ALA A 301 -6.02 7.13 1.02
CA ALA A 301 -6.66 6.19 1.93
C ALA A 301 -7.17 6.85 3.22
N TYR A 302 -6.52 7.92 3.66
CA TYR A 302 -6.88 8.71 4.84
C TYR A 302 -8.25 9.40 4.72
N ARG A 303 -8.88 9.40 3.54
CA ARG A 303 -10.22 9.96 3.21
C ARG A 303 -10.97 10.45 4.45
N ASP A 304 -10.79 11.73 4.73
CA ASP A 304 -11.46 12.41 5.82
C ASP A 304 -12.93 12.64 5.42
N GLN A 305 -13.69 11.56 5.18
CA GLN A 305 -15.09 11.67 4.75
C GLN A 305 -15.92 12.38 5.83
N LYS A 306 -15.55 12.23 7.10
CA LYS A 306 -16.17 12.97 8.20
C LYS A 306 -15.86 14.46 8.14
N ASP A 307 -14.60 14.84 7.92
CA ASP A 307 -14.21 16.26 7.89
C ASP A 307 -14.60 16.94 6.56
N GLU A 308 -14.54 16.22 5.42
CA GLU A 308 -15.08 16.69 4.13
C GLU A 308 -16.60 16.91 4.20
N ASN A 309 -17.34 15.95 4.78
CA ASN A 309 -18.80 16.09 4.93
C ASN A 309 -19.12 17.18 5.95
N GLY A 310 -18.41 17.23 7.09
CA GLY A 310 -18.58 18.27 8.10
C GLY A 310 -18.28 19.67 7.58
N ALA A 311 -17.28 19.83 6.70
CA ALA A 311 -17.01 21.10 6.02
C ALA A 311 -18.10 21.51 5.02
N THR A 312 -18.87 20.54 4.51
CA THR A 312 -20.00 20.80 3.60
C THR A 312 -21.29 21.07 4.40
N GLU A 313 -21.48 20.38 5.52
CA GLU A 313 -22.65 20.50 6.41
C GLU A 313 -22.60 21.80 7.23
N ALA A 314 -21.42 22.19 7.74
CA ALA A 314 -21.26 23.44 8.51
C ALA A 314 -21.60 24.70 7.72
N GLU A 315 -21.46 24.69 6.38
CA GLU A 315 -21.91 25.80 5.53
C GLU A 315 -23.43 25.85 5.40
N GLN A 316 -24.09 24.70 5.28
CA GLN A 316 -25.54 24.61 5.16
C GLN A 316 -26.26 25.04 6.45
N GLU A 317 -25.62 24.88 7.61
CA GLU A 317 -26.13 25.39 8.90
C GLU A 317 -25.92 26.90 9.07
N THR A 318 -24.93 27.50 8.41
CA THR A 318 -24.70 28.96 8.46
C THR A 318 -25.52 29.77 7.45
N GLU A 319 -26.05 29.13 6.40
CA GLU A 319 -26.89 29.77 5.37
C GLU A 319 -28.41 29.65 5.62
N ASN A 320 -28.84 28.86 6.63
CA ASN A 320 -30.24 28.76 7.09
C ASN A 320 -30.48 29.58 8.36
#